data_AF-A0AAU6WN74-F1
#
_entry.id   AF-A0AAU6WN74-F1
#
_cell.length_a   1.000
_cell.length_b   1.000
_cell.length_c   1.000
_cell.angle_alpha   90.00
_cell.angle_beta   90.00
_cell.angle_gamma   90.00
#
_symmetry.space_group_name_H-M   'P 1'
#
loop_
_entity.id
_entity.type
_entity.pdbx_description
1 polymer ?
#
loop_
_entity_poly.entity_id
_entity_poly.type
_entity_poly.pdbx_seq_one_letter_code
_entity_poly.pdbx_strand_id
1 'polypeptide(L)'
;MKAITPDATFREGTEVFYRKGKYYFLWSEDDTRSPNYRVRYGISNSPAGPVTIPPNNIVISKVPEKGIYATGHNSVIQVPRTDEWYIVYHRFNVPDGITMGDAAGYNREVCIDRLRFDDRGFIIPVIPTLEGIQPVSSK
;
A
#
# COMPACT_ATOMS: atom_id res chain seq x y z
N MET A 1 -24.54 -11.17 -1.09
CA MET A 1 -23.21 -10.52 -1.12
C MET A 1 -22.16 -11.61 -1.25
N LYS A 2 -21.19 -11.50 -2.17
CA LYS A 2 -20.14 -12.52 -2.35
C LYS A 2 -18.87 -12.06 -1.62
N ALA A 3 -18.32 -12.92 -0.76
CA ALA A 3 -17.04 -12.65 -0.13
C ALA A 3 -15.91 -12.74 -1.17
N ILE A 4 -14.98 -11.78 -1.12
CA ILE A 4 -13.77 -11.75 -1.97
C ILE A 4 -12.58 -11.76 -1.03
N THR A 5 -11.92 -12.90 -0.91
CA THR A 5 -10.66 -13.04 -0.18
C THR A 5 -9.58 -13.38 -1.21
N PRO A 6 -8.58 -12.51 -1.43
CA PRO A 6 -7.60 -12.68 -2.52
C PRO A 6 -6.81 -13.98 -2.41
N ASP A 7 -6.14 -14.20 -1.28
CA ASP A 7 -5.38 -15.39 -0.94
C ASP A 7 -5.14 -15.48 0.58
N ALA A 8 -4.27 -16.39 1.01
CA ALA A 8 -3.92 -16.62 2.42
C ALA A 8 -3.13 -15.46 3.06
N THR A 9 -2.64 -14.48 2.29
CA THR A 9 -1.91 -13.32 2.80
C THR A 9 -2.84 -12.20 3.28
N PHE A 10 -4.14 -12.30 2.98
CA PHE A 10 -5.12 -11.30 3.39
C PHE A 10 -5.26 -11.24 4.91
N ARG A 11 -4.97 -10.08 5.50
CA ARG A 11 -5.28 -9.79 6.91
C ARG A 11 -6.42 -8.77 7.04
N GLU A 12 -6.24 -7.57 6.49
CA GLU A 12 -7.15 -6.44 6.67
C GLU A 12 -6.89 -5.30 5.67
N GLY A 13 -7.51 -4.14 5.89
CA GLY A 13 -7.15 -2.88 5.23
C GLY A 13 -7.38 -2.89 3.72
N THR A 14 -8.57 -3.32 3.30
CA THR A 14 -8.91 -3.37 1.87
C THR A 14 -9.07 -1.96 1.30
N GLU A 15 -8.34 -1.68 0.23
CA GLU A 15 -8.48 -0.45 -0.56
C GLU A 15 -8.73 -0.83 -2.02
N VAL A 16 -9.69 -0.15 -2.67
CA VAL A 16 -10.02 -0.43 -4.07
C VAL A 16 -10.07 0.85 -4.88
N PHE A 17 -9.29 0.91 -5.96
CA PHE A 17 -9.34 2.01 -6.92
C PHE A 17 -9.46 1.50 -8.36
N TYR A 18 -10.04 2.33 -9.22
CA TYR A 18 -10.23 2.02 -10.64
C TYR A 18 -9.26 2.83 -11.50
N ARG A 19 -8.55 2.15 -12.40
CA ARG A 19 -7.64 2.78 -13.35
C ARG A 19 -7.65 2.01 -14.67
N LYS A 20 -7.88 2.74 -15.77
CA LYS A 20 -7.77 2.23 -17.15
C LYS A 20 -8.47 0.88 -17.40
N GLY A 21 -9.74 0.76 -17.01
CA GLY A 21 -10.51 -0.46 -17.27
C GLY A 21 -10.39 -1.56 -16.20
N LYS A 22 -9.60 -1.34 -15.15
CA LYS A 22 -9.27 -2.35 -14.14
C LYS A 22 -9.52 -1.83 -12.74
N TYR A 23 -9.94 -2.74 -11.86
CA TYR A 23 -10.00 -2.53 -10.41
C TYR A 23 -8.75 -3.10 -9.76
N TYR A 24 -8.10 -2.32 -8.92
CA TYR A 24 -6.94 -2.72 -8.12
C TYR A 24 -7.41 -2.91 -6.70
N PHE A 25 -7.30 -4.14 -6.19
CA PHE A 25 -7.65 -4.51 -4.84
C PHE A 25 -6.36 -4.59 -4.04
N LEU A 26 -6.18 -3.71 -3.06
CA LEU A 26 -5.04 -3.69 -2.16
C LEU A 26 -5.48 -4.23 -0.80
N TRP A 27 -4.57 -4.88 -0.08
CA TRP A 27 -4.78 -5.33 1.29
C TRP A 27 -3.47 -5.35 2.05
N SER A 28 -3.56 -5.34 3.38
CA SER A 28 -2.40 -5.52 4.24
C SER A 28 -2.21 -6.99 4.62
N GLU A 29 -0.95 -7.42 4.62
CA GLU A 29 -0.47 -8.72 5.07
C GLU A 29 0.26 -8.56 6.41
N ASP A 30 0.14 -9.59 7.27
CA ASP A 30 0.72 -9.69 8.62
C ASP A 30 0.00 -8.82 9.66
N ASP A 31 0.39 -8.89 10.93
CA ASP A 31 -0.15 -8.09 12.03
C ASP A 31 0.43 -6.66 12.01
N THR A 32 -0.39 -5.64 12.33
CA THR A 32 0.05 -4.23 12.35
C THR A 32 1.19 -3.96 13.36
N ARG A 33 1.39 -4.82 14.37
CA ARG A 33 2.51 -4.76 15.32
C ARG A 33 3.76 -5.51 14.84
N SER A 34 3.68 -6.18 13.69
CA SER A 34 4.83 -6.83 13.07
C SER A 34 5.62 -5.83 12.22
N PRO A 35 6.96 -5.78 12.31
CA PRO A 35 7.78 -4.97 11.40
C PRO A 35 7.65 -5.42 9.93
N ASN A 36 7.07 -6.60 9.68
CA ASN A 36 6.84 -7.17 8.37
C ASN A 36 5.47 -6.80 7.76
N TYR A 37 4.62 -6.04 8.48
CA TYR A 37 3.36 -5.53 7.96
C TYR A 37 3.59 -4.78 6.65
N ARG A 38 2.85 -5.18 5.60
CA ARG A 38 3.09 -4.72 4.22
C ARG A 38 1.81 -4.73 3.41
N VAL A 39 1.82 -4.07 2.25
CA VAL A 39 0.67 -4.04 1.34
C VAL A 39 0.90 -4.94 0.14
N ARG A 40 -0.13 -5.70 -0.22
CA ARG A 40 -0.23 -6.49 -1.44
C ARG A 40 -1.36 -6.01 -2.33
N TYR A 41 -1.37 -6.44 -3.58
CA TYR A 41 -2.47 -6.15 -4.50
C TYR A 41 -2.85 -7.30 -5.43
N GLY A 42 -4.02 -7.15 -6.03
CA GLY A 42 -4.53 -7.95 -7.14
C GLY A 42 -5.37 -7.08 -8.07
N ILE A 43 -5.69 -7.60 -9.25
CA ILE A 43 -6.41 -6.89 -10.30
C ILE A 43 -7.68 -7.65 -10.68
N SER A 44 -8.76 -6.92 -10.97
CA SER A 44 -10.01 -7.49 -11.48
C SER A 44 -10.59 -6.64 -12.62
N ASN A 45 -11.39 -7.28 -13.48
CA ASN A 45 -12.22 -6.60 -14.48
C ASN A 45 -13.56 -6.12 -13.92
N SER A 46 -13.88 -6.48 -12.67
CA SER A 46 -15.15 -6.21 -12.01
C SER A 46 -14.92 -5.82 -10.55
N PRO A 47 -15.73 -4.90 -9.98
CA PRO A 47 -15.67 -4.60 -8.55
C PRO A 47 -16.10 -5.79 -7.68
N ALA A 48 -16.69 -6.84 -8.27
CA ALA A 48 -17.12 -8.06 -7.60
C ALA A 48 -16.15 -9.26 -7.81
N GLY A 49 -14.96 -9.01 -8.36
CA GLY A 49 -13.98 -10.06 -8.67
C GLY A 49 -14.31 -10.88 -9.94
N PRO A 50 -13.60 -12.00 -10.17
CA PRO A 50 -12.51 -12.54 -9.35
C PRO A 50 -11.26 -11.66 -9.37
N VAL A 51 -10.49 -11.70 -8.29
CA VAL A 51 -9.21 -10.99 -8.17
C VAL A 51 -8.09 -11.90 -8.68
N THR A 52 -7.33 -11.42 -9.66
CA THR A 52 -6.11 -12.08 -10.16
C THR A 52 -4.90 -11.47 -9.48
N ILE A 53 -4.05 -12.30 -8.87
CA ILE A 53 -2.86 -11.85 -8.15
C ILE A 53 -1.64 -11.95 -9.07
N PRO A 54 -0.94 -10.85 -9.37
CA PRO A 54 0.30 -10.89 -10.15
C PRO A 54 1.40 -11.65 -9.41
N PRO A 55 2.38 -12.27 -10.09
CA PRO A 55 3.51 -12.93 -9.44
C PRO A 55 4.28 -12.02 -8.47
N ASN A 56 4.47 -10.76 -8.86
CA ASN A 56 5.02 -9.71 -8.01
C ASN A 56 3.88 -8.80 -7.54
N ASN A 57 3.33 -9.09 -6.36
CA ASN A 57 2.17 -8.38 -5.83
C ASN A 57 2.45 -7.49 -4.61
N ILE A 58 3.70 -7.24 -4.25
CA ILE A 58 4.03 -6.28 -3.18
C ILE A 58 3.84 -4.86 -3.72
N VAL A 59 3.04 -4.06 -3.03
CA VAL A 59 2.88 -2.63 -3.31
C VAL A 59 3.91 -1.82 -2.54
N ILE A 60 4.06 -2.08 -1.26
CA ILE A 60 5.02 -1.37 -0.38
C ILE A 60 5.42 -2.29 0.77
N SER A 61 6.69 -2.20 1.18
CA SER A 61 7.25 -2.94 2.31
C SER A 61 8.34 -2.14 3.02
N LYS A 62 8.76 -2.64 4.18
CA LYS A 62 9.87 -2.10 4.99
C LYS A 62 11.15 -1.81 4.18
N VAL A 63 11.92 -0.83 4.67
CA VAL A 63 13.26 -0.44 4.20
C VAL A 63 14.16 -0.31 5.44
N PRO A 64 14.70 -1.44 5.96
CA PRO A 64 15.42 -1.48 7.24
C PRO A 64 16.62 -0.54 7.33
N GLU A 65 17.33 -0.34 6.23
CA GLU A 65 18.47 0.56 6.13
C GLU A 65 18.11 2.04 6.37
N LYS A 66 16.83 2.40 6.23
CA LYS A 66 16.28 3.73 6.57
C LYS A 66 15.48 3.72 7.88
N GLY A 67 15.45 2.60 8.61
CA GLY A 67 14.63 2.45 9.81
C GLY A 67 13.12 2.37 9.55
N ILE A 68 12.69 2.14 8.31
CA ILE A 68 11.27 2.10 7.93
C ILE A 68 10.73 0.68 8.06
N TYR A 69 9.69 0.49 8.88
CA TYR A 69 9.05 -0.80 9.14
C TYR A 69 7.53 -0.70 9.15
N ALA A 70 6.85 -1.84 8.98
CA ALA A 70 5.39 -1.97 9.12
C ALA A 70 4.55 -1.03 8.23
N THR A 71 4.86 -0.97 6.93
CA THR A 71 4.20 -0.07 5.96
C THR A 71 2.87 -0.66 5.47
N GLY A 72 1.73 -0.23 6.01
CA GLY A 72 0.45 -0.84 5.67
C GLY A 72 -0.79 0.02 5.88
N HIS A 73 -1.95 -0.63 5.80
CA HIS A 73 -3.31 -0.07 5.87
C HIS A 73 -3.45 1.21 5.05
N ASN A 74 -3.25 1.09 3.75
CA ASN A 74 -3.11 2.23 2.87
C ASN A 74 -4.46 2.74 2.33
N SER A 75 -4.42 3.95 1.78
CA SER A 75 -5.36 4.46 0.78
C SER A 75 -4.58 4.85 -0.48
N VAL A 76 -5.29 5.03 -1.60
CA VAL A 76 -4.69 5.49 -2.86
C VAL A 76 -5.43 6.74 -3.34
N ILE A 77 -4.67 7.78 -3.67
CA ILE A 77 -5.23 9.03 -4.22
C ILE A 77 -4.68 9.30 -5.62
N GLN A 78 -5.52 9.91 -6.44
CA GLN A 78 -5.19 10.35 -7.79
C GLN A 78 -5.18 11.88 -7.82
N VAL A 79 -4.19 12.47 -8.47
CA VAL A 79 -4.25 13.90 -8.81
C VAL A 79 -5.36 14.09 -9.84
N PRO A 80 -6.36 14.95 -9.59
CA PRO A 80 -7.54 15.06 -10.44
C PRO A 80 -7.20 15.24 -11.92
N ARG A 81 -7.86 14.47 -12.79
CA ARG A 81 -7.74 14.54 -14.26
C ARG A 81 -6.36 14.14 -14.81
N THR A 82 -5.51 13.49 -14.02
CA THR A 82 -4.18 12.99 -14.46
C THR A 82 -4.04 11.49 -14.21
N ASP A 83 -3.01 10.86 -14.77
CA ASP A 83 -2.62 9.48 -14.39
C ASP A 83 -1.50 9.47 -13.33
N GLU A 84 -1.53 10.45 -12.42
CA GLU A 84 -0.60 10.56 -11.31
C GLU A 84 -1.23 10.10 -10.00
N TRP A 85 -0.58 9.15 -9.34
CA TRP A 85 -1.12 8.41 -8.20
C TRP A 85 -0.15 8.42 -7.03
N TYR A 86 -0.71 8.40 -5.83
CA TYR A 86 0.01 8.35 -4.58
C TYR A 86 -0.60 7.32 -3.64
N ILE A 87 0.26 6.63 -2.90
CA ILE A 87 -0.15 5.77 -1.80
C ILE A 87 0.02 6.55 -0.51
N VAL A 88 -1.04 6.60 0.30
CA VAL A 88 -1.02 7.13 1.66
C VAL A 88 -1.09 5.94 2.61
N TYR A 89 -0.18 5.82 3.55
CA TYR A 89 -0.07 4.63 4.40
C TYR A 89 0.46 5.02 5.77
N HIS A 90 0.39 4.10 6.73
CA HIS A 90 1.10 4.27 7.99
C HIS A 90 2.31 3.36 8.09
N ARG A 91 3.25 3.74 8.96
CA ARG A 91 4.38 2.91 9.39
C ARG A 91 4.65 3.10 10.87
N PHE A 92 5.51 2.27 11.46
CA PHE A 92 6.05 2.57 12.79
C PHE A 92 6.73 3.94 12.78
N ASN A 93 6.58 4.70 13.87
CA ASN A 93 7.26 5.97 14.02
C ASN A 93 8.79 5.79 13.93
N VAL A 94 9.46 6.65 13.18
CA VAL A 94 10.92 6.58 12.98
C VAL A 94 11.59 7.64 13.88
N PRO A 95 12.68 7.32 14.61
CA PRO A 95 13.42 6.04 14.61
C PRO A 95 12.96 5.03 15.67
N ASP A 96 12.11 5.43 16.61
CA ASP A 96 11.96 4.70 17.88
C ASP A 96 11.10 3.45 17.79
N GLY A 97 10.11 3.44 16.88
CA GLY A 97 9.04 2.45 16.83
C GLY A 97 9.52 1.00 16.81
N ILE A 98 10.62 0.70 16.12
CA ILE A 98 11.18 -0.66 16.05
C ILE A 98 11.61 -1.23 17.41
N THR A 99 11.90 -0.38 18.40
CA THR A 99 12.32 -0.78 19.74
C THR A 99 11.18 -0.83 20.77
N MET A 100 9.95 -0.46 20.38
CA MET A 100 8.81 -0.34 21.28
C MET A 100 8.04 -1.65 21.53
N GLY A 101 8.47 -2.76 20.89
CA GLY A 101 7.72 -4.01 20.91
C GLY A 101 6.30 -3.83 20.36
N ASP A 102 5.30 -4.44 21.01
CA ASP A 102 3.89 -4.34 20.58
C ASP A 102 3.36 -2.91 20.53
N ALA A 103 3.92 -1.99 21.34
CA ALA A 103 3.49 -0.60 21.34
C ALA A 103 3.77 0.12 20.01
N ALA A 104 4.68 -0.39 19.18
CA ALA A 104 4.99 0.14 17.85
C ALA A 104 3.74 0.16 16.95
N GLY A 105 2.89 -0.88 17.02
CA GLY A 105 1.65 -0.94 16.24
C GLY A 105 0.61 0.11 16.60
N TYR A 106 0.77 0.77 17.76
CA TYR A 106 -0.10 1.88 18.20
C TYR A 106 0.59 3.24 18.05
N ASN A 107 1.92 3.28 17.89
CA ASN A 107 2.73 4.47 17.68
C ASN A 107 3.17 4.53 16.22
N ARG A 108 2.29 5.07 15.38
CA ARG A 108 2.45 5.09 13.92
C ARG A 108 2.38 6.50 13.38
N GLU A 109 3.03 6.72 12.26
CA GLU A 109 3.01 7.98 11.53
C GLU A 109 2.38 7.81 10.14
N VAL A 110 1.75 8.87 9.64
CA VAL A 110 1.19 8.92 8.29
C VAL A 110 2.28 9.30 7.30
N CYS A 111 2.33 8.58 6.18
CA CYS A 111 3.29 8.77 5.11
C CYS A 111 2.58 8.81 3.76
N ILE A 112 3.25 9.40 2.77
CA ILE A 112 2.78 9.47 1.39
C ILE A 112 3.96 9.31 0.44
N ASP A 113 3.80 8.45 -0.55
CA ASP A 113 4.79 8.22 -1.59
C ASP A 113 4.12 8.01 -2.96
N ARG A 114 4.89 8.17 -4.03
CA ARG A 114 4.37 8.05 -5.40
C ARG A 114 4.09 6.60 -5.77
N LEU A 115 2.90 6.33 -6.27
CA LEU A 115 2.49 5.03 -6.81
C LEU A 115 2.63 5.05 -8.34
N ARG A 116 3.32 4.05 -8.89
CA ARG A 116 3.56 3.94 -10.35
C ARG A 116 3.14 2.58 -10.88
N PHE A 117 2.93 2.54 -12.19
CA PHE A 117 2.53 1.33 -12.90
C PHE A 117 3.48 1.11 -14.08
N ASP A 118 3.76 -0.15 -14.42
CA ASP A 118 4.44 -0.51 -15.65
C ASP A 118 3.50 -0.39 -16.87
N ASP A 119 4.05 -0.59 -18.08
CA ASP A 119 3.27 -0.50 -19.33
C ASP A 119 2.16 -1.55 -19.45
N ARG A 120 2.24 -2.62 -18.64
CA ARG A 120 1.21 -3.67 -18.57
C ARG A 120 0.16 -3.37 -17.50
N GLY A 121 0.32 -2.27 -16.75
CA GLY A 121 -0.57 -1.87 -15.68
C GLY A 121 -0.30 -2.53 -14.33
N PHE A 122 0.82 -3.24 -14.16
CA PHE A 122 1.20 -3.76 -12.84
C PHE A 122 1.77 -2.64 -11.97
N ILE A 123 1.46 -2.67 -10.67
CA ILE A 123 2.07 -1.75 -9.72
C ILE A 123 3.57 -2.03 -9.65
N ILE A 124 4.37 -0.97 -9.79
CA ILE A 124 5.80 -1.00 -9.50
C ILE A 124 5.93 -0.80 -7.98
N PRO A 125 6.61 -1.71 -7.24
CA PRO A 125 6.76 -1.59 -5.80
C PRO A 125 7.26 -0.21 -5.39
N VAL A 126 6.53 0.43 -4.48
CA VAL A 126 6.88 1.73 -3.91
C VAL A 126 8.02 1.53 -2.91
N ILE A 127 9.05 2.35 -3.06
CA ILE A 127 10.13 2.45 -2.08
C ILE A 127 9.77 3.59 -1.12
N PRO A 128 9.44 3.31 0.15
CA PRO A 128 9.07 4.35 1.10
C PRO A 128 10.23 5.33 1.35
N THR A 129 9.87 6.59 1.56
CA THR A 129 10.82 7.69 1.84
C THR A 129 10.64 8.25 3.24
N LEU A 130 11.65 8.96 3.77
CA LEU A 130 11.49 9.67 5.05
C LEU A 130 10.88 11.07 4.82
N GLU A 131 11.09 11.62 3.64
CA GLU A 131 10.79 12.99 3.26
C GLU A 131 9.37 13.16 2.68
N GLY A 132 8.77 12.08 2.17
CA GLY A 132 7.49 12.12 1.48
C GLY A 132 7.59 12.75 0.09
N ILE A 133 6.52 13.43 -0.33
CA ILE A 133 6.40 14.01 -1.67
C ILE A 133 6.66 15.51 -1.68
N GLN A 134 7.12 16.02 -2.83
CA GLN A 134 7.10 17.45 -3.09
C GLN A 134 5.65 17.95 -3.28
N PRO A 135 5.38 19.24 -3.01
CA PRO A 135 4.07 19.82 -3.28
C PRO A 135 3.62 19.58 -4.71
N VAL A 136 2.38 19.14 -4.87
CA VAL A 136 1.76 18.91 -6.18
C VAL A 136 0.87 20.11 -6.51
N SER A 137 1.10 20.74 -7.66
CA SER A 137 0.22 21.80 -8.14
C SER A 137 -1.02 21.20 -8.79
N SER A 138 -2.21 21.61 -8.35
CA SER A 138 -3.43 21.40 -9.12
C SER A 138 -3.47 22.39 -10.28
N LYS A 139 -3.60 21.88 -11.51
CA LYS A 139 -3.99 22.69 -12.66
C LYS A 139 -5.51 22.68 -12.82
#